data_AF-A0A202E5W7-F1
#
_entry.id   AF-A0A202E5W7-F1
#
_cell.length_a   1.000
_cell.length_b   1.000
_cell.length_c   1.000
_cell.angle_alpha   90.00
_cell.angle_beta   90.00
_cell.angle_gamma   90.00
#
_symmetry.space_group_name_H-M   'P 1'
#
loop_
_entity.id
_entity.type
_entity.pdbx_description
1 polymer ?
#
loop_
_entity_poly.entity_id
_entity_poly.type
_entity_poly.pdbx_seq_one_letter_code
_entity_poly.pdbx_strand_id
1 'polypeptide(L)'
;MVPTPEEPPGDDFDSGDSSASQLGSPFPRHVSRATDRFDSLLPFAIIPFVLSLFPLEQFARTLEPRRGVSISLDLQFPSPILDLWTFIDPVEPVPSMTVGEPTSPGAPGSDPFATGPGRGSSSEFTIDTPLESIAMPVQSLGLETLGWIGFLLLIYGVIAAAVTAGYLGGIDRRLRGERAAPLTCLAQFAPRMLLYYAVFFGAMFLALPILLIAPPLLLLAIPFIILIGYLFYAVPFLLVVADEGVLESFRRSYGFALSGGPYLSFALWHVVVTGICSLVLSVLASGGGVGVLIALLVVVPLSLVLTAATVSFCQELVDDDSSEPDTGARDSQPW
;
A
#
# COMPACT_ATOMS: atom_id res chain seq x y z
N MET A 1 -57.62 -52.17 -21.19
CA MET A 1 -56.17 -52.42 -21.24
C MET A 1 -55.50 -51.07 -21.31
N VAL A 2 -54.95 -50.63 -20.18
CA VAL A 2 -54.40 -49.29 -19.97
C VAL A 2 -52.91 -49.33 -20.35
N PRO A 3 -52.41 -48.42 -21.19
CA PRO A 3 -51.00 -48.33 -21.52
C PRO A 3 -50.22 -47.68 -20.38
N THR A 4 -49.11 -48.31 -19.99
CA THR A 4 -48.14 -47.80 -19.01
C THR A 4 -47.34 -46.65 -19.62
N PRO A 5 -47.08 -45.54 -18.90
CA PRO A 5 -46.15 -44.50 -19.36
C PRO A 5 -44.70 -44.98 -19.26
N GLU A 6 -43.93 -44.79 -20.33
CA GLU A 6 -42.48 -44.97 -20.35
C GLU A 6 -41.80 -43.92 -19.47
N GLU A 7 -40.94 -44.41 -18.58
CA GLU A 7 -40.09 -43.64 -17.67
C GLU A 7 -38.94 -43.00 -18.48
N PRO A 8 -38.69 -41.68 -18.36
CA PRO A 8 -37.57 -41.05 -19.06
C PRO A 8 -36.23 -41.46 -18.40
N PRO A 9 -35.14 -41.55 -19.16
CA PRO A 9 -33.82 -41.91 -18.62
C PRO A 9 -33.38 -40.86 -17.61
N GLY A 10 -32.93 -41.32 -16.45
CA GLY A 10 -32.29 -40.48 -15.44
C GLY A 10 -31.04 -39.85 -16.02
N ASP A 11 -31.10 -38.53 -16.24
CA ASP A 11 -29.90 -37.72 -16.37
C ASP A 11 -29.25 -37.65 -14.98
N ASP A 12 -28.26 -38.52 -14.77
CA ASP A 12 -27.26 -38.36 -13.70
C ASP A 12 -26.46 -37.08 -14.01
N PHE A 13 -27.05 -35.93 -13.68
CA PHE A 13 -26.32 -34.67 -13.64
C PHE A 13 -25.33 -34.74 -12.48
N ASP A 14 -24.08 -34.86 -12.87
CA ASP A 14 -22.85 -34.66 -12.12
C ASP A 14 -22.91 -33.39 -11.26
N SER A 15 -23.48 -33.50 -10.06
CA SER A 15 -23.55 -32.42 -9.06
C SER A 15 -22.39 -32.49 -8.05
N GLY A 16 -21.26 -33.09 -8.45
CA GLY A 16 -20.11 -33.36 -7.57
C GLY A 16 -19.02 -32.29 -7.52
N ASP A 17 -18.95 -31.37 -8.48
CA ASP A 17 -17.74 -30.53 -8.68
C ASP A 17 -17.85 -29.09 -8.10
N SER A 18 -19.01 -28.69 -7.57
CA SER A 18 -19.23 -27.34 -7.02
C SER A 18 -18.60 -27.12 -5.63
N SER A 19 -18.28 -28.21 -4.92
CA SER A 19 -17.86 -28.14 -3.51
C SER A 19 -16.33 -28.13 -3.34
N ALA A 20 -15.58 -28.64 -4.32
CA ALA A 20 -14.11 -28.67 -4.27
C ALA A 20 -13.46 -27.33 -4.67
N SER A 21 -14.17 -26.50 -5.43
CA SER A 21 -13.72 -25.17 -5.88
C SER A 21 -13.94 -24.05 -4.85
N GLN A 22 -14.72 -24.31 -3.78
CA GLN A 22 -15.00 -23.34 -2.70
C GLN A 22 -13.96 -23.33 -1.56
N LEU A 23 -13.07 -24.31 -1.47
CA LEU A 23 -12.05 -24.39 -0.40
C LEU A 23 -10.72 -23.70 -0.74
N GLY A 24 -10.57 -23.15 -1.95
CA GLY A 24 -9.39 -22.39 -2.34
C GLY A 24 -9.37 -21.03 -1.64
N SER A 25 -8.21 -20.60 -1.13
CA SER A 25 -8.05 -19.23 -0.63
C SER A 25 -8.41 -18.21 -1.74
N PRO A 26 -9.00 -17.04 -1.39
CA PRO A 26 -9.43 -16.07 -2.38
C PRO A 26 -8.26 -15.50 -3.19
N PHE A 27 -7.09 -15.38 -2.55
CA PHE A 27 -5.93 -14.72 -3.13
C PHE A 27 -5.40 -15.37 -4.44
N PRO A 28 -5.07 -16.68 -4.50
CA PRO A 28 -4.62 -17.32 -5.75
C PRO A 28 -5.59 -17.17 -6.92
N ARG A 29 -6.90 -17.20 -6.65
CA ARG A 29 -7.95 -17.04 -7.68
C ARG A 29 -7.89 -15.65 -8.32
N HIS A 30 -7.72 -14.60 -7.52
CA HIS A 30 -7.61 -13.24 -8.05
C HIS A 30 -6.27 -12.99 -8.75
N VAL A 31 -5.19 -13.61 -8.27
CA VAL A 31 -3.88 -13.55 -8.93
C VAL A 31 -3.92 -14.25 -10.29
N SER A 32 -4.56 -15.43 -10.40
CA SER A 32 -4.71 -16.12 -11.69
C SER A 32 -5.52 -15.28 -12.65
N ARG A 33 -6.66 -14.73 -12.20
CA ARG A 33 -7.50 -13.83 -13.00
C ARG A 33 -6.76 -12.57 -13.48
N ALA A 34 -5.92 -11.98 -12.63
CA ALA A 34 -5.07 -10.84 -13.01
C ALA A 34 -4.00 -11.25 -14.04
N THR A 35 -3.40 -12.42 -13.87
CA THR A 35 -2.36 -12.96 -14.77
C THR A 35 -2.93 -13.32 -16.14
N ASP A 36 -4.12 -13.93 -16.19
CA ASP A 36 -4.83 -14.28 -17.43
C ASP A 36 -5.17 -13.04 -18.26
N ARG A 37 -5.31 -11.88 -17.61
CA ARG A 37 -5.60 -10.59 -18.25
C ARG A 37 -4.38 -9.68 -18.34
N PHE A 38 -3.18 -10.18 -18.04
CA PHE A 38 -1.98 -9.37 -17.92
C PHE A 38 -1.68 -8.53 -19.17
N ASP A 39 -1.84 -9.10 -20.37
CA ASP A 39 -1.65 -8.38 -21.64
C ASP A 39 -2.53 -7.13 -21.78
N SER A 40 -3.75 -7.19 -21.23
CA SER A 40 -4.68 -6.05 -21.24
C SER A 40 -4.33 -4.98 -20.20
N LEU A 41 -3.56 -5.36 -19.18
CA LEU A 41 -3.14 -4.52 -18.06
C LEU A 41 -1.75 -3.90 -18.28
N LEU A 42 -0.94 -4.46 -19.18
CA LEU A 42 0.43 -4.03 -19.48
C LEU A 42 0.58 -2.50 -19.65
N PRO A 43 -0.34 -1.76 -20.31
CA PRO A 43 -0.22 -0.30 -20.42
C PRO A 43 -0.13 0.43 -19.07
N PHE A 44 -0.66 -0.16 -18.00
CA PHE A 44 -0.61 0.42 -16.65
C PHE A 44 0.70 0.11 -15.91
N ALA A 45 1.52 -0.83 -16.40
CA ALA A 45 2.85 -1.11 -15.86
C ALA A 45 3.79 0.11 -15.90
N ILE A 46 3.50 1.08 -16.77
CA ILE A 46 4.25 2.34 -16.84
C ILE A 46 4.19 3.13 -15.53
N ILE A 47 3.09 3.02 -14.78
CA ILE A 47 2.90 3.77 -13.54
C ILE A 47 3.85 3.29 -12.44
N PRO A 48 3.83 2.01 -12.01
CA PRO A 48 4.80 1.53 -11.02
C PRO A 48 6.24 1.64 -11.50
N PHE A 49 6.50 1.52 -12.82
CA PHE A 49 7.83 1.76 -13.39
C PHE A 49 8.30 3.21 -13.19
N VAL A 50 7.50 4.19 -13.58
CA VAL A 50 7.85 5.62 -13.43
C VAL A 50 7.97 5.99 -11.96
N LEU A 51 7.08 5.51 -11.10
CA LEU A 51 7.13 5.77 -9.66
C LEU A 51 8.38 5.18 -9.01
N SER A 52 8.80 3.99 -9.44
CA SER A 52 10.05 3.38 -8.97
C SER A 52 11.30 4.18 -9.36
N LEU A 53 11.24 4.90 -10.49
CA LEU A 53 12.35 5.75 -10.96
C LEU A 53 12.37 7.15 -10.35
N PHE A 54 11.26 7.61 -9.77
CA PHE A 54 11.12 8.98 -9.27
C PHE A 54 12.12 9.32 -8.14
N PRO A 55 12.46 8.42 -7.20
CA PRO A 55 13.51 8.65 -6.21
C PRO A 55 14.92 8.56 -6.81
N LEU A 56 15.28 9.52 -7.65
CA LEU A 56 16.54 9.55 -8.41
C LEU A 56 17.78 9.51 -7.50
N GLU A 57 17.71 10.10 -6.31
CA GLU A 57 18.80 10.04 -5.33
C GLU A 57 18.99 8.64 -4.76
N GLN A 58 17.91 7.94 -4.44
CA GLN A 58 17.96 6.57 -3.94
C GLN A 58 18.51 5.65 -5.03
N PHE A 59 18.08 5.84 -6.27
CA PHE A 59 18.61 5.14 -7.43
C PHE A 59 20.13 5.39 -7.60
N ALA A 60 20.57 6.66 -7.58
CA ALA A 60 21.98 7.02 -7.69
C ALA A 60 22.83 6.39 -6.57
N ARG A 61 22.34 6.38 -5.33
CA ARG A 61 23.02 5.73 -4.18
C ARG A 61 23.15 4.22 -4.35
N THR A 62 22.14 3.55 -4.91
CA THR A 62 22.21 2.09 -5.15
C THR A 62 23.15 1.69 -6.29
N LEU A 63 23.55 2.63 -7.16
CA LEU A 63 24.54 2.40 -8.21
C LEU A 63 25.99 2.43 -7.68
N GLU A 64 26.22 2.93 -6.47
CA GLU A 64 27.55 2.93 -5.88
C GLU A 64 28.02 1.49 -5.58
N PRO A 65 29.25 1.09 -5.96
CA PRO A 65 29.74 -0.27 -5.79
C PRO A 65 29.76 -0.69 -4.31
N ARG A 66 28.93 -1.69 -3.96
CA ARG A 66 28.78 -2.17 -2.58
C ARG A 66 29.56 -3.46 -2.31
N ARG A 67 29.95 -3.65 -1.05
CA ARG A 67 30.36 -4.94 -0.45
C ARG A 67 29.40 -5.25 0.71
N GLY A 68 28.38 -6.08 0.48
CA GLY A 68 27.47 -6.57 1.53
C GLY A 68 26.06 -6.90 1.03
N VAL A 69 25.39 -7.85 1.68
CA VAL A 69 24.00 -8.25 1.41
C VAL A 69 23.08 -7.56 2.43
N SER A 70 22.09 -6.80 1.96
CA SER A 70 21.01 -6.25 2.81
C SER A 70 19.75 -7.11 2.65
N ILE A 71 19.16 -7.51 3.77
CA ILE A 71 17.90 -8.27 3.80
C ILE A 71 16.90 -7.40 4.57
N SER A 72 15.93 -6.83 3.86
CA SER A 72 14.76 -6.16 4.44
C SER A 72 13.54 -7.07 4.30
N LEU A 73 12.67 -7.04 5.29
CA LEU A 73 11.38 -7.74 5.27
C LEU A 73 10.30 -6.69 5.53
N ASP A 74 9.58 -6.29 4.49
CA ASP A 74 8.41 -5.43 4.62
C ASP A 74 7.11 -6.24 4.55
N LEU A 75 6.23 -6.00 5.53
CA LEU A 75 4.94 -6.66 5.68
C LEU A 75 3.85 -5.62 5.40
N GLN A 76 3.45 -5.51 4.14
CA GLN A 76 2.52 -4.47 3.71
C GLN A 76 1.12 -5.00 3.42
N PHE A 77 0.12 -4.30 3.95
CA PHE A 77 -1.27 -4.47 3.52
C PHE A 77 -1.45 -4.01 2.06
N PRO A 78 -2.51 -4.48 1.38
CA PRO A 78 -2.77 -4.05 0.00
C PRO A 78 -2.85 -2.53 -0.11
N SER A 79 -1.98 -1.96 -0.93
CA SER A 79 -1.88 -0.53 -1.18
C SER A 79 -2.16 -0.24 -2.66
N PRO A 80 -2.76 0.91 -3.01
CA PRO A 80 -3.14 1.21 -4.39
C PRO A 80 -1.93 1.46 -5.31
N ILE A 81 -0.77 1.75 -4.73
CA ILE A 81 0.47 2.01 -5.45
C ILE A 81 1.57 1.18 -4.79
N LEU A 82 2.09 0.21 -5.54
CA LEU A 82 3.24 -0.60 -5.16
C LEU A 82 4.41 -0.22 -6.08
N ASP A 83 5.47 0.36 -5.53
CA ASP A 83 6.70 0.68 -6.25
C ASP A 83 7.88 -0.15 -5.74
N LEU A 84 9.06 0.00 -6.35
CA LEU A 84 10.27 -0.75 -5.95
C LEU A 84 10.64 -0.50 -4.47
N TRP A 85 10.50 0.74 -4.01
CA TRP A 85 10.88 1.17 -2.67
C TRP A 85 9.90 0.71 -1.59
N THR A 86 8.71 0.29 -2.00
CA THR A 86 7.76 -0.41 -1.15
C THR A 86 8.24 -1.82 -0.75
N PHE A 87 9.20 -2.39 -1.47
CA PHE A 87 9.72 -3.73 -1.19
C PHE A 87 11.15 -3.73 -0.64
N ILE A 88 11.84 -2.59 -0.73
CA ILE A 88 13.26 -2.45 -0.42
C ILE A 88 13.45 -1.18 0.41
N ASP A 89 14.08 -1.32 1.57
CA ASP A 89 14.46 -0.16 2.37
C ASP A 89 15.54 0.66 1.63
N PRO A 90 15.34 1.98 1.45
CA PRO A 90 16.40 2.84 0.92
C PRO A 90 17.59 2.83 1.89
N VAL A 91 18.81 2.88 1.33
CA VAL A 91 20.03 2.89 2.15
C VAL A 91 20.05 4.16 3.01
N GLU A 92 19.97 3.99 4.34
CA GLU A 92 20.15 5.09 5.28
C GLU A 92 21.57 5.68 5.11
N PRO A 93 21.71 7.01 5.10
CA PRO A 93 23.03 7.62 5.14
C PRO A 93 23.72 7.16 6.41
N VAL A 94 24.92 6.59 6.27
CA VAL A 94 25.80 6.39 7.43
C VAL A 94 25.95 7.79 8.03
N PRO A 95 25.54 8.04 9.29
CA PRO A 95 25.79 9.33 9.89
C PRO A 95 27.29 9.52 9.77
N SER A 96 27.69 10.59 9.08
CA SER A 96 29.08 11.02 9.11
C SER A 96 29.36 11.31 10.58
N MET A 97 29.86 10.32 11.32
CA MET A 97 30.73 10.62 12.42
C MET A 97 31.83 11.44 11.78
N THR A 98 31.73 12.76 11.91
CA THR A 98 32.89 13.62 12.10
C THR A 98 33.63 13.02 13.29
N VAL A 99 34.38 11.96 13.02
CA VAL A 99 35.53 11.56 13.82
C VAL A 99 36.35 12.82 13.86
N GLY A 100 36.43 13.39 15.06
CA GLY A 100 37.15 14.62 15.32
C GLY A 100 38.46 14.59 14.55
N GLU A 101 38.64 15.64 13.76
CA GLU A 101 39.91 16.08 13.20
C GLU A 101 41.04 15.70 14.18
N PRO A 102 42.10 14.99 13.75
CA PRO A 102 43.16 14.60 14.65
C PRO A 102 43.84 15.88 15.15
N THR A 103 43.43 16.34 16.33
CA THR A 103 44.08 17.45 17.02
C THR A 103 45.55 17.11 17.18
N SER A 104 46.37 17.97 16.57
CA SER A 104 47.82 17.97 16.63
C SER A 104 48.34 17.69 18.06
N PRO A 105 49.40 16.88 18.22
CA PRO A 105 49.90 16.51 19.54
C PRO A 105 50.67 17.68 20.18
N GLY A 106 50.21 18.13 21.35
CA GLY A 106 51.06 18.90 22.28
C GLY A 106 50.36 19.99 23.07
N ALA A 107 49.87 19.66 24.27
CA ALA A 107 49.91 20.54 25.43
C ALA A 107 49.70 19.70 26.71
N PRO A 108 50.67 19.62 27.63
CA PRO A 108 50.52 18.90 28.89
C PRO A 108 49.89 19.83 29.94
N GLY A 109 48.69 19.49 30.40
CA GLY A 109 48.09 20.13 31.57
C GLY A 109 46.60 20.39 31.44
N SER A 110 45.78 19.37 31.66
CA SER A 110 44.38 19.55 32.10
C SER A 110 43.88 18.28 32.78
N ASP A 111 43.33 18.46 33.97
CA ASP A 111 43.01 17.45 34.98
C ASP A 111 42.00 16.36 34.52
N PRO A 112 42.16 15.11 34.98
CA PRO A 112 41.29 13.98 34.59
C PRO A 112 39.93 13.91 35.32
N PHE A 113 39.46 14.96 36.00
CA PHE A 113 38.24 14.91 36.83
C PHE A 113 37.31 16.13 36.72
N ALA A 114 37.18 16.76 35.55
CA ALA A 114 36.15 17.76 35.31
C ALA A 114 34.82 17.10 34.86
N THR A 115 34.04 16.62 35.82
CA THR A 115 32.63 16.20 35.62
C THR A 115 31.73 17.45 35.62
N GLY A 116 31.30 17.89 34.43
CA GLY A 116 30.27 18.91 34.22
C GLY A 116 29.05 18.34 33.49
N PRO A 117 27.83 18.85 33.74
CA PRO A 117 26.57 18.18 33.42
C PRO A 117 26.24 18.20 31.92
N GLY A 118 25.71 17.06 31.45
CA GLY A 118 25.36 16.78 30.06
C GLY A 118 24.41 17.79 29.44
N ARG A 119 24.85 18.37 28.33
CA ARG A 119 24.09 19.27 27.47
C ARG A 119 23.30 18.41 26.46
N GLY A 120 21.98 18.52 26.57
CA GLY A 120 20.91 18.16 25.63
C GLY A 120 21.23 17.22 24.47
N SER A 121 20.67 16.01 24.55
CA SER A 121 20.35 15.16 23.40
C SER A 121 19.52 15.95 22.38
N SER A 122 20.13 16.30 21.25
CA SER A 122 19.42 16.78 20.07
C SER A 122 18.77 15.56 19.38
N SER A 123 17.49 15.35 19.66
CA SER A 123 16.64 14.45 18.88
C SER A 123 16.42 15.08 17.51
N GLU A 124 17.35 14.80 16.61
CA GLU A 124 17.27 15.08 15.17
C GLU A 124 16.19 14.16 14.57
N PHE A 125 15.17 14.76 13.96
CA PHE A 125 14.05 14.05 13.35
C PHE A 125 14.14 14.26 11.84
N THR A 126 14.52 13.21 11.12
CA THR A 126 14.64 13.20 9.66
C THR A 126 13.29 12.81 9.07
N ILE A 127 12.67 13.71 8.29
CA ILE A 127 11.56 13.35 7.40
C ILE A 127 12.17 13.18 6.02
N ASP A 128 12.30 11.93 5.59
CA ASP A 128 12.74 11.64 4.22
C ASP A 128 11.62 11.99 3.25
N THR A 129 11.86 13.04 2.46
CA THR A 129 11.10 13.30 1.24
C THR A 129 11.97 12.96 0.03
N PRO A 130 11.38 12.47 -1.08
CA PRO A 130 12.13 11.92 -2.22
C PRO A 130 13.01 12.94 -2.98
N LEU A 131 13.10 14.19 -2.54
CA LEU A 131 13.84 15.26 -3.22
C LEU A 131 14.83 16.04 -2.34
N GLU A 132 14.79 15.93 -1.00
CA GLU A 132 15.80 16.55 -0.10
C GLU A 132 15.61 16.05 1.34
N SER A 133 16.67 15.59 2.02
CA SER A 133 16.63 15.30 3.46
C SER A 133 16.85 16.59 4.24
N ILE A 134 15.77 17.31 4.55
CA ILE A 134 15.86 18.55 5.32
C ILE A 134 15.82 18.19 6.81
N ALA A 135 16.99 18.08 7.44
CA ALA A 135 17.11 17.97 8.90
C ALA A 135 16.75 19.32 9.54
N MET A 136 15.49 19.47 9.95
CA MET A 136 15.04 20.68 10.65
C MET A 136 15.10 20.47 12.17
N PRO A 137 15.82 21.33 12.93
CA PRO A 137 15.80 21.26 14.38
C PRO A 137 14.35 21.44 14.86
N VAL A 138 13.87 20.62 15.80
CA VAL A 138 12.47 20.66 16.31
C VAL A 138 12.04 22.05 16.80
N GLN A 139 13.01 22.91 17.15
CA GLN A 139 12.81 24.31 17.54
C GLN A 139 12.41 25.24 16.38
N SER A 140 12.59 24.83 15.12
CA SER A 140 12.22 25.58 13.91
C SER A 140 10.85 25.18 13.33
N LEU A 141 10.08 24.33 14.02
CA LEU A 141 8.66 24.05 13.71
C LEU A 141 7.80 25.30 14.00
N GLY A 142 7.98 26.34 13.22
CA GLY A 142 7.14 27.53 13.21
C GLY A 142 5.84 27.31 12.44
N LEU A 143 4.90 28.24 12.60
CA LEU A 143 3.68 28.29 11.78
C LEU A 143 4.00 28.34 10.27
N GLU A 144 5.12 28.95 9.89
CA GLU A 144 5.59 29.04 8.51
C GLU A 144 6.00 27.67 7.94
N THR A 145 6.86 26.92 8.64
CA THR A 145 7.25 25.56 8.22
C THR A 145 6.04 24.63 8.16
N LEU A 146 5.12 24.79 9.10
CA LEU A 146 3.87 24.02 9.13
C LEU A 146 3.00 24.33 7.89
N GLY A 147 2.96 25.60 7.48
CA GLY A 147 2.30 26.03 6.24
C GLY A 147 2.94 25.43 4.99
N TRP A 148 4.27 25.42 4.91
CA TRP A 148 5.00 24.78 3.80
C TRP A 148 4.78 23.27 3.75
N ILE A 149 4.84 22.58 4.89
CA ILE A 149 4.55 21.15 4.97
C ILE A 149 3.12 20.87 4.50
N GLY A 150 2.14 21.65 4.98
CA GLY A 150 0.75 21.52 4.54
C GLY A 150 0.58 21.76 3.04
N PHE A 151 1.28 22.74 2.47
CA PHE A 151 1.26 23.03 1.04
C PHE A 151 1.89 21.90 0.20
N LEU A 152 3.03 21.36 0.63
CA LEU A 152 3.67 20.23 -0.02
C LEU A 152 2.81 18.97 0.03
N LEU A 153 2.18 18.69 1.18
CA LEU A 153 1.23 17.59 1.34
C LEU A 153 0.01 17.77 0.44
N LEU A 154 -0.48 18.99 0.25
CA LEU A 154 -1.57 19.27 -0.68
C LEU A 154 -1.17 18.96 -2.13
N ILE A 155 -0.01 19.46 -2.58
CA ILE A 155 0.50 19.18 -3.94
C ILE A 155 0.67 17.68 -4.13
N TYR A 156 1.33 17.02 -3.19
CA TYR A 156 1.54 15.58 -3.21
C TYR A 156 0.21 14.83 -3.26
N GLY A 157 -0.76 15.21 -2.43
CA GLY A 157 -2.09 14.60 -2.41
C GLY A 157 -2.86 14.76 -3.72
N VAL A 158 -2.73 15.90 -4.40
CA VAL A 158 -3.33 16.10 -5.74
C VAL A 158 -2.69 15.17 -6.76
N ILE A 159 -1.36 15.08 -6.77
CA ILE A 159 -0.64 14.19 -7.69
C ILE A 159 -0.97 12.73 -7.40
N ALA A 160 -0.89 12.31 -6.14
CA ALA A 160 -1.22 10.95 -5.70
C ALA A 160 -2.67 10.59 -6.02
N ALA A 161 -3.63 11.50 -5.76
CA ALA A 161 -5.02 11.30 -6.12
C ALA A 161 -5.21 11.09 -7.62
N ALA A 162 -4.54 11.90 -8.44
CA ALA A 162 -4.63 11.80 -9.89
C ALA A 162 -4.05 10.48 -10.42
N VAL A 163 -2.85 10.11 -9.94
CA VAL A 163 -2.18 8.87 -10.33
C VAL A 163 -2.99 7.65 -9.89
N THR A 164 -3.40 7.59 -8.62
CA THR A 164 -4.20 6.49 -8.09
C THR A 164 -5.54 6.36 -8.82
N ALA A 165 -6.26 7.46 -9.05
CA ALA A 165 -7.54 7.44 -9.77
C ALA A 165 -7.40 6.91 -11.20
N GLY A 166 -6.39 7.38 -11.94
CA GLY A 166 -6.12 6.90 -13.30
C GLY A 166 -5.66 5.45 -13.36
N TYR A 167 -4.82 5.03 -12.41
CA TYR A 167 -4.26 3.69 -12.32
C TYR A 167 -5.33 2.66 -11.92
N LEU A 168 -5.95 2.82 -10.75
CA LEU A 168 -6.97 1.89 -10.24
C LEU A 168 -8.21 1.88 -11.14
N GLY A 169 -8.69 3.06 -11.57
CA GLY A 169 -9.85 3.15 -12.46
C GLY A 169 -9.58 2.58 -13.84
N GLY A 170 -8.32 2.62 -14.30
CA GLY A 170 -7.92 1.95 -15.53
C GLY A 170 -7.91 0.43 -15.42
N ILE A 171 -7.37 -0.09 -14.31
CA ILE A 171 -7.33 -1.52 -13.99
C ILE A 171 -8.76 -2.09 -13.85
N ASP A 172 -9.62 -1.46 -13.03
CA ASP A 172 -11.01 -1.90 -12.82
C ASP A 172 -11.74 -2.07 -14.15
N ARG A 173 -11.68 -1.05 -15.02
CA ARG A 173 -12.34 -1.09 -16.33
C ARG A 173 -11.81 -2.19 -17.24
N ARG A 174 -10.49 -2.43 -17.26
CA ARG A 174 -9.91 -3.54 -18.04
C ARG A 174 -10.30 -4.90 -17.49
N LEU A 175 -10.38 -5.05 -16.18
CA LEU A 175 -10.86 -6.29 -15.55
C LEU A 175 -12.32 -6.55 -15.88
N ARG A 176 -13.15 -5.51 -16.07
CA ARG A 176 -14.53 -5.59 -16.58
C ARG A 176 -14.63 -5.77 -18.11
N GLY A 177 -13.52 -5.77 -18.84
CA GLY A 177 -13.49 -5.90 -20.31
C GLY A 177 -13.79 -4.60 -21.07
N GLU A 178 -13.82 -3.46 -20.38
CA GLU A 178 -14.04 -2.15 -21.00
C GLU A 178 -12.74 -1.54 -21.57
N ARG A 179 -12.88 -0.42 -22.28
CA ARG A 179 -11.71 0.36 -22.74
C ARG A 179 -11.14 1.19 -21.59
N ALA A 180 -9.82 1.18 -21.47
CA ALA A 180 -9.12 2.10 -20.57
C ALA A 180 -9.33 3.54 -21.05
N ALA A 181 -10.09 4.33 -20.29
CA ALA A 181 -10.28 5.75 -20.52
C ALA A 181 -9.71 6.54 -19.33
N PRO A 182 -8.37 6.66 -19.21
CA PRO A 182 -7.71 7.14 -18.00
C PRO A 182 -8.11 8.57 -17.64
N LEU A 183 -8.37 9.43 -18.63
CA LEU A 183 -8.84 10.80 -18.39
C LEU A 183 -10.26 10.84 -17.81
N THR A 184 -11.13 9.92 -18.24
CA THR A 184 -12.48 9.79 -17.68
C THR A 184 -12.40 9.26 -16.24
N CYS A 185 -11.57 8.23 -16.00
CA CYS A 185 -11.32 7.72 -14.65
C CYS A 185 -10.75 8.80 -13.73
N LEU A 186 -9.82 9.61 -14.24
CA LEU A 186 -9.24 10.73 -13.51
C LEU A 186 -10.32 11.75 -13.11
N ALA A 187 -11.14 12.21 -14.06
CA ALA A 187 -12.20 13.18 -13.78
C ALA A 187 -13.24 12.65 -12.80
N GLN A 188 -13.55 11.36 -12.86
CA GLN A 188 -14.55 10.71 -12.02
C GLN A 188 -14.04 10.44 -10.60
N PHE A 189 -12.84 9.87 -10.46
CA PHE A 189 -12.34 9.34 -9.19
C PHE A 189 -11.35 10.25 -8.46
N ALA A 190 -10.65 11.18 -9.15
CA ALA A 190 -9.65 12.02 -8.52
C ALA A 190 -10.19 12.92 -7.39
N PRO A 191 -11.38 13.54 -7.48
CA PRO A 191 -11.91 14.35 -6.37
C PRO A 191 -12.12 13.53 -5.09
N ARG A 192 -12.60 12.28 -5.24
CA ARG A 192 -12.84 11.38 -4.11
C ARG A 192 -11.52 10.86 -3.54
N MET A 193 -10.55 10.54 -4.40
CA MET A 193 -9.20 10.20 -3.95
C MET A 193 -8.50 11.34 -3.23
N LEU A 194 -8.66 12.57 -3.72
CA LEU A 194 -8.10 13.75 -3.06
C LEU A 194 -8.69 13.93 -1.66
N LEU A 195 -10.01 13.72 -1.50
CA LEU A 195 -10.65 13.77 -0.19
C LEU A 195 -10.14 12.65 0.73
N TYR A 196 -9.93 11.43 0.22
CA TYR A 196 -9.30 10.33 0.95
C TYR A 196 -7.88 10.70 1.44
N TYR A 197 -7.01 11.20 0.55
CA TYR A 197 -5.66 11.63 0.92
C TYR A 197 -5.68 12.83 1.88
N ALA A 198 -6.61 13.77 1.73
CA ALA A 198 -6.77 14.89 2.65
C ALA A 198 -7.14 14.43 4.07
N VAL A 199 -8.00 13.42 4.20
CA VAL A 199 -8.32 12.80 5.51
C VAL A 199 -7.08 12.13 6.10
N PHE A 200 -6.36 11.35 5.30
CA PHE A 200 -5.15 10.65 5.76
C PHE A 200 -4.04 11.62 6.19
N PHE A 201 -3.68 12.58 5.35
CA PHE A 201 -2.66 13.58 5.67
C PHE A 201 -3.11 14.51 6.80
N GLY A 202 -4.40 14.88 6.86
CA GLY A 202 -4.94 15.66 7.95
C GLY A 202 -4.83 14.94 9.28
N ALA A 203 -5.15 13.63 9.32
CA ALA A 203 -4.99 12.81 10.51
C ALA A 203 -3.51 12.69 10.94
N MET A 204 -2.61 12.44 10.00
CA MET A 204 -1.17 12.36 10.28
C MET A 204 -0.61 13.70 10.80
N PHE A 205 -1.01 14.80 10.17
CA PHE A 205 -0.62 16.14 10.56
C PHE A 205 -1.13 16.53 11.96
N LEU A 206 -2.34 16.08 12.32
CA LEU A 206 -2.90 16.26 13.67
C LEU A 206 -2.21 15.36 14.71
N ALA A 207 -1.82 14.15 14.33
CA ALA A 207 -1.15 13.20 15.20
C ALA A 207 0.31 13.58 15.51
N LEU A 208 1.01 14.21 14.57
CA LEU A 208 2.42 14.59 14.68
C LEU A 208 2.76 15.40 15.96
N PRO A 209 2.09 16.51 16.29
CA PRO A 209 2.41 17.27 17.51
C PRO A 209 2.16 16.45 18.79
N ILE A 210 1.15 15.59 18.81
CA ILE A 210 0.84 14.72 19.94
C ILE A 210 1.99 13.73 20.16
N LEU A 211 2.48 13.12 19.08
CA LEU A 211 3.57 12.16 19.11
C LEU A 211 4.90 12.79 19.55
N LEU A 212 5.16 14.04 19.15
CA LEU A 212 6.35 14.80 19.55
C LEU A 212 6.34 15.14 21.04
N ILE A 213 5.17 15.45 21.61
CA ILE A 213 5.04 15.78 23.04
C ILE A 213 5.11 14.52 23.92
N ALA A 214 4.62 13.39 23.41
CA ALA A 214 4.56 12.15 24.16
C ALA A 214 5.17 10.96 23.37
N PRO A 215 6.51 10.86 23.28
CA PRO A 215 7.18 9.77 22.55
C PRO A 215 6.77 8.34 22.93
N PRO A 216 6.40 8.02 24.19
CA PRO A 216 5.89 6.69 24.53
C PRO A 216 4.62 6.28 23.75
N LEU A 217 3.83 7.23 23.24
CA LEU A 217 2.69 6.93 22.36
C LEU A 217 3.14 6.29 21.03
N LEU A 218 4.40 6.43 20.63
CA LEU A 218 4.91 5.82 19.40
C LEU A 218 4.84 4.28 19.45
N LEU A 219 5.12 3.69 20.62
CA LEU A 219 4.95 2.25 20.82
C LEU A 219 3.50 1.80 20.67
N LEU A 220 2.53 2.66 21.04
CA LEU A 220 1.10 2.39 20.88
C LEU A 220 0.61 2.71 19.46
N ALA A 221 1.26 3.65 18.77
CA ALA A 221 0.94 4.01 17.40
C ALA A 221 1.18 2.84 16.44
N ILE A 222 2.21 2.01 16.66
CA ILE A 222 2.51 0.84 15.82
C ILE A 222 1.32 -0.13 15.71
N PRO A 223 0.79 -0.73 16.81
CA PRO A 223 -0.34 -1.63 16.71
C PRO A 223 -1.61 -0.91 16.21
N PHE A 224 -1.76 0.38 16.50
CA PHE A 224 -2.88 1.18 16.03
C PHE A 224 -2.84 1.40 14.52
N ILE A 225 -1.67 1.67 13.94
CA ILE A 225 -1.46 1.80 12.50
C ILE A 225 -1.73 0.48 11.80
N ILE A 226 -1.27 -0.65 12.36
CA ILE A 226 -1.56 -1.99 11.83
C ILE A 226 -3.08 -2.24 11.81
N LEU A 227 -3.77 -1.91 12.91
CA LEU A 227 -5.22 -2.05 13.01
C LEU A 227 -5.94 -1.18 11.97
N ILE A 228 -5.60 0.11 11.88
CA ILE A 228 -6.18 1.03 10.89
C ILE A 228 -5.90 0.55 9.46
N GLY A 229 -4.68 0.10 9.18
CA GLY A 229 -4.28 -0.45 7.89
C GLY A 229 -5.16 -1.63 7.50
N TYR A 230 -5.35 -2.59 8.41
CA TYR A 230 -6.26 -3.72 8.19
C TYR A 230 -7.71 -3.26 7.97
N LEU A 231 -8.22 -2.36 8.81
CA LEU A 231 -9.62 -1.88 8.73
C LEU A 231 -9.92 -1.16 7.40
N PHE A 232 -8.95 -0.42 6.87
CA PHE A 232 -9.18 0.54 5.79
C PHE A 232 -8.35 0.33 4.52
N TYR A 233 -7.63 -0.79 4.37
CA TYR A 233 -6.84 -1.04 3.16
C TYR A 233 -7.71 -1.06 1.89
N ALA A 234 -8.97 -1.51 1.98
CA ALA A 234 -9.86 -1.62 0.83
C ALA A 234 -10.48 -0.28 0.40
N VAL A 235 -10.47 0.76 1.24
CA VAL A 235 -11.09 2.07 0.97
C VAL A 235 -10.70 2.67 -0.38
N PRO A 236 -9.40 2.81 -0.74
CA PRO A 236 -9.03 3.38 -2.04
C PRO A 236 -9.51 2.52 -3.22
N PHE A 237 -9.63 1.21 -3.05
CA PHE A 237 -10.14 0.32 -4.08
C PHE A 237 -11.67 0.42 -4.22
N LEU A 238 -12.38 0.44 -3.10
CA LEU A 238 -13.85 0.56 -3.07
C LEU A 238 -14.36 1.89 -3.65
N LEU A 239 -13.62 2.98 -3.44
CA LEU A 239 -13.91 4.28 -4.04
C LEU A 239 -13.99 4.25 -5.58
N VAL A 240 -13.24 3.33 -6.19
CA VAL A 240 -13.20 3.15 -7.65
C VAL A 240 -14.16 2.06 -8.09
N VAL A 241 -14.14 0.92 -7.41
CA VAL A 241 -14.91 -0.27 -7.79
C VAL A 241 -16.41 -0.11 -7.57
N ALA A 242 -16.81 0.48 -6.43
CA ALA A 242 -18.22 0.68 -6.09
C ALA A 242 -18.79 2.00 -6.64
N ASP A 243 -17.93 2.91 -7.12
CA ASP A 243 -18.30 4.27 -7.54
C ASP A 243 -19.10 5.05 -6.46
N GLU A 244 -18.82 4.76 -5.18
CA GLU A 244 -19.49 5.36 -4.03
C GLU A 244 -18.73 6.57 -3.46
N GLY A 245 -19.38 7.28 -2.53
CA GLY A 245 -18.77 8.38 -1.78
C GLY A 245 -17.78 7.87 -0.72
N VAL A 246 -16.82 8.73 -0.34
CA VAL A 246 -15.73 8.40 0.60
C VAL A 246 -16.24 7.78 1.90
N LEU A 247 -17.25 8.39 2.54
CA LEU A 247 -17.78 7.90 3.81
C LEU A 247 -18.37 6.48 3.70
N GLU A 248 -19.06 6.19 2.60
CA GLU A 248 -19.67 4.88 2.39
C GLU A 248 -18.58 3.82 2.16
N SER A 249 -17.54 4.14 1.39
CA SER A 249 -16.38 3.26 1.22
C SER A 249 -15.66 2.96 2.55
N PHE A 250 -15.54 3.95 3.44
CA PHE A 250 -15.01 3.73 4.80
C PHE A 250 -15.90 2.80 5.63
N ARG A 251 -17.22 3.02 5.61
CA ARG A 251 -18.19 2.20 6.33
C ARG A 251 -18.18 0.76 5.84
N ARG A 252 -18.14 0.56 4.52
CA ARG A 252 -18.16 -0.75 3.89
C ARG A 252 -16.86 -1.51 4.13
N SER A 253 -15.70 -0.85 4.01
CA SER A 253 -14.40 -1.42 4.38
C SER A 253 -14.37 -1.88 5.84
N TYR A 254 -14.90 -1.07 6.76
CA TYR A 254 -15.03 -1.44 8.16
C TYR A 254 -15.95 -2.65 8.37
N GLY A 255 -17.09 -2.72 7.65
CA GLY A 255 -17.99 -3.87 7.64
C GLY A 255 -17.29 -5.16 7.21
N PHE A 256 -16.56 -5.12 6.09
CA PHE A 256 -15.76 -6.26 5.61
C PHE A 256 -14.64 -6.67 6.58
N ALA A 257 -14.00 -5.70 7.23
CA ALA A 257 -12.95 -5.98 8.20
C ALA A 257 -13.50 -6.69 9.46
N LEU A 258 -14.72 -6.34 9.89
CA LEU A 258 -15.39 -6.96 11.04
C LEU A 258 -15.98 -8.34 10.72
N SER A 259 -16.50 -8.55 9.50
CA SER A 259 -16.95 -9.88 9.07
C SER A 259 -15.77 -10.86 8.91
N GLY A 260 -14.58 -10.33 8.59
CA GLY A 260 -13.34 -11.10 8.54
C GLY A 260 -13.31 -12.08 7.37
N GLY A 261 -13.11 -13.37 7.66
CA GLY A 261 -13.20 -14.45 6.67
C GLY A 261 -12.35 -14.23 5.41
N PRO A 262 -12.96 -14.11 4.21
CA PRO A 262 -12.24 -13.84 2.96
C PRO A 262 -11.40 -12.56 2.99
N TYR A 263 -11.88 -11.50 3.66
CA TYR A 263 -11.18 -10.21 3.77
C TYR A 263 -9.86 -10.33 4.54
N LEU A 264 -9.89 -11.04 5.67
CA LEU A 264 -8.70 -11.33 6.46
C LEU A 264 -7.76 -12.30 5.74
N SER A 265 -8.32 -13.36 5.14
CA SER A 265 -7.53 -14.36 4.41
C SER A 265 -6.78 -13.73 3.23
N PHE A 266 -7.45 -12.87 2.45
CA PHE A 266 -6.84 -12.16 1.35
C PHE A 266 -5.70 -11.24 1.82
N ALA A 267 -5.95 -10.45 2.88
CA ALA A 267 -4.93 -9.57 3.45
C ALA A 267 -3.70 -10.32 3.96
N LEU A 268 -3.89 -11.45 4.67
CA LEU A 268 -2.79 -12.27 5.17
C LEU A 268 -1.96 -12.88 4.03
N TRP A 269 -2.61 -13.42 2.99
CA TRP A 269 -1.91 -13.95 1.82
C TRP A 269 -1.15 -12.86 1.08
N HIS A 270 -1.75 -11.68 0.92
CA HIS A 270 -1.08 -10.52 0.33
C HIS A 270 0.19 -10.17 1.11
N VAL A 271 0.09 -10.02 2.44
CA VAL A 271 1.23 -9.70 3.33
C VAL A 271 2.34 -10.76 3.23
N VAL A 272 1.98 -12.05 3.19
CA VAL A 272 2.95 -13.14 3.03
C VAL A 272 3.67 -13.05 1.68
N VAL A 273 2.93 -12.83 0.59
CA VAL A 273 3.51 -12.72 -0.75
C VAL A 273 4.40 -11.48 -0.86
N THR A 274 3.95 -10.32 -0.37
CA THR A 274 4.77 -9.11 -0.35
C THR A 274 6.05 -9.30 0.48
N GLY A 275 5.96 -9.98 1.63
CA GLY A 275 7.13 -10.27 2.46
C GLY A 275 8.14 -11.19 1.78
N ILE A 276 7.67 -12.25 1.11
CA ILE A 276 8.54 -13.15 0.32
C ILE A 276 9.20 -12.37 -0.84
N CYS A 277 8.42 -11.57 -1.57
CA CYS A 277 8.90 -10.76 -2.66
C CYS A 277 9.90 -9.69 -2.19
N SER A 278 9.67 -9.05 -1.05
CA SER A 278 10.57 -8.09 -0.42
C SER A 278 11.93 -8.73 -0.14
N LEU A 279 11.97 -9.94 0.43
CA LEU A 279 13.22 -10.65 0.68
C LEU A 279 13.98 -10.95 -0.61
N VAL A 280 13.28 -11.42 -1.64
CA VAL A 280 13.88 -11.71 -2.96
C VAL A 280 14.43 -10.42 -3.59
N LEU A 281 13.61 -9.37 -3.66
CA LEU A 281 13.99 -8.08 -4.25
C LEU A 281 15.15 -7.42 -3.50
N SER A 282 15.21 -7.54 -2.17
CA SER A 282 16.32 -7.07 -1.35
C SER A 282 17.64 -7.74 -1.74
N VAL A 283 17.62 -9.06 -1.92
CA VAL A 283 18.80 -9.83 -2.36
C VAL A 283 19.21 -9.42 -3.77
N LEU A 284 18.25 -9.26 -4.69
CA LEU A 284 18.54 -8.80 -6.05
C LEU A 284 19.18 -7.42 -6.03
N ALA A 285 18.60 -6.46 -5.31
CA ALA A 285 19.11 -5.10 -5.23
C ALA A 285 20.49 -5.00 -4.57
N SER A 286 20.86 -5.96 -3.71
CA SER A 286 22.21 -6.04 -3.15
C SER A 286 23.32 -6.28 -4.19
N GLY A 287 22.97 -6.73 -5.41
CA GLY A 287 23.87 -6.93 -6.54
C GLY A 287 24.36 -5.64 -7.23
N GLY A 288 24.11 -4.46 -6.64
CA GLY A 288 24.44 -3.16 -7.24
C GLY A 288 23.52 -2.80 -8.40
N GLY A 289 23.98 -1.94 -9.32
CA GLY A 289 23.13 -1.40 -10.37
C GLY A 289 22.45 -2.43 -11.28
N VAL A 290 23.14 -3.54 -11.62
CA VAL A 290 22.52 -4.64 -12.39
C VAL A 290 21.42 -5.32 -11.57
N GLY A 291 21.68 -5.54 -10.29
CA GLY A 291 20.71 -6.11 -9.35
C GLY A 291 19.43 -5.28 -9.24
N VAL A 292 19.58 -3.95 -9.15
CA VAL A 292 18.44 -3.00 -9.13
C VAL A 292 17.66 -3.04 -10.44
N LEU A 293 18.32 -3.13 -11.59
CA LEU A 293 17.62 -3.23 -12.88
C LEU A 293 16.80 -4.53 -12.99
N ILE A 294 17.34 -5.65 -12.50
CA ILE A 294 16.59 -6.93 -12.46
C ILE A 294 15.45 -6.83 -11.45
N ALA A 295 15.68 -6.25 -10.27
CA ALA A 295 14.63 -6.03 -9.27
C ALA A 295 13.49 -5.16 -9.84
N LEU A 296 13.82 -4.10 -10.58
CA LEU A 296 12.85 -3.24 -11.26
C LEU A 296 12.05 -4.01 -12.32
N LEU A 297 12.72 -4.86 -13.12
CA LEU A 297 12.06 -5.69 -14.13
C LEU A 297 11.06 -6.69 -13.51
N VAL A 298 11.33 -7.17 -12.30
CA VAL A 298 10.48 -8.11 -11.58
C VAL A 298 9.35 -7.40 -10.82
N VAL A 299 9.63 -6.26 -10.19
CA VAL A 299 8.65 -5.56 -9.33
C VAL A 299 7.51 -4.93 -10.12
N VAL A 300 7.78 -4.46 -11.34
CA VAL A 300 6.77 -3.80 -12.18
C VAL A 300 5.62 -4.74 -12.57
N PRO A 301 5.86 -5.96 -13.14
CA PRO A 301 4.78 -6.89 -13.40
C PRO A 301 4.14 -7.42 -12.10
N LEU A 302 4.94 -7.64 -11.05
CA LEU A 302 4.45 -8.12 -9.76
C LEU A 302 3.47 -7.14 -9.11
N SER A 303 3.84 -5.86 -9.03
CA SER A 303 3.00 -4.79 -8.48
C SER A 303 1.68 -4.65 -9.25
N LEU A 304 1.74 -4.75 -10.58
CA LEU A 304 0.56 -4.71 -11.43
C LEU A 304 -0.38 -5.89 -11.14
N VAL A 305 0.15 -7.12 -11.06
CA VAL A 305 -0.64 -8.33 -10.76
C VAL A 305 -1.25 -8.25 -9.38
N LEU A 306 -0.49 -7.85 -8.35
CA LEU A 306 -0.99 -7.70 -6.98
C LEU A 306 -2.10 -6.64 -6.90
N THR A 307 -1.88 -5.47 -7.52
CA THR A 307 -2.91 -4.41 -7.54
C THR A 307 -4.18 -4.89 -8.24
N ALA A 308 -4.05 -5.54 -9.40
CA ALA A 308 -5.18 -6.07 -10.15
C ALA A 308 -5.91 -7.19 -9.41
N ALA A 309 -5.19 -8.04 -8.67
CA ALA A 309 -5.80 -9.04 -7.80
C ALA A 309 -6.61 -8.37 -6.69
N THR A 310 -6.11 -7.31 -6.04
CA THR A 310 -6.86 -6.57 -5.01
C THR A 310 -8.08 -5.86 -5.58
N VAL A 311 -7.99 -5.25 -6.77
CA VAL A 311 -9.15 -4.67 -7.46
C VAL A 311 -10.19 -5.75 -7.76
N SER A 312 -9.77 -6.89 -8.31
CA SER A 312 -10.67 -8.02 -8.59
C SER A 312 -11.33 -8.58 -7.33
N PHE A 313 -10.61 -8.61 -6.21
CA PHE A 313 -11.15 -9.03 -4.92
C PHE A 313 -12.20 -8.03 -4.40
N CYS A 314 -11.92 -6.73 -4.51
CA CYS A 314 -12.88 -5.71 -4.13
C CYS A 314 -14.14 -5.72 -5.01
N GLN A 315 -14.02 -6.09 -6.30
CA GLN A 315 -15.17 -6.32 -7.18
C GLN A 315 -16.06 -7.45 -6.63
N GLU A 316 -15.47 -8.61 -6.30
CA GLU A 316 -16.20 -9.75 -5.72
C GLU A 316 -16.90 -9.36 -4.40
N LEU A 317 -16.21 -8.62 -3.51
CA LEU A 317 -16.81 -8.14 -2.26
C LEU A 317 -18.04 -7.24 -2.47
N VAL A 318 -17.99 -6.36 -3.46
CA VAL A 318 -19.10 -5.44 -3.77
C VAL A 318 -20.26 -6.19 -4.41
N ASP A 319 -19.96 -7.15 -5.29
CA ASP A 319 -20.96 -7.98 -5.97
C ASP A 319 -21.69 -8.90 -4.97
N ASP A 320 -20.97 -9.53 -4.04
CA ASP A 320 -21.53 -10.40 -2.99
C ASP A 320 -22.45 -9.63 -2.02
N ASP A 321 -22.00 -8.46 -1.55
CA ASP A 321 -22.78 -7.60 -0.65
C ASP A 321 -24.05 -7.04 -1.32
N SER A 322 -24.02 -6.83 -2.64
CA SER A 322 -25.21 -6.45 -3.42
C SER A 322 -26.19 -7.60 -3.67
N SER A 323 -25.70 -8.84 -3.53
CA SER A 323 -26.45 -10.06 -3.82
C SER A 323 -27.20 -10.61 -2.59
N GLU A 324 -26.93 -10.11 -1.38
CA GLU A 324 -27.73 -10.42 -0.18
C GLU A 324 -29.17 -9.88 -0.36
N PRO A 325 -30.16 -10.74 -0.68
CA PRO A 325 -31.53 -10.29 -0.89
C PRO A 325 -32.16 -10.03 0.48
N ASP A 326 -32.89 -8.92 0.58
CA ASP A 326 -33.85 -8.60 1.63
C ASP A 326 -34.82 -9.78 1.88
N THR A 327 -34.39 -10.71 2.74
CA THR A 327 -35.12 -11.93 3.11
C THR A 327 -35.98 -11.70 4.36
N GLY A 328 -36.34 -10.44 4.66
CA GLY A 328 -36.92 -10.09 5.96
C GLY A 328 -38.18 -9.20 5.98
N ALA A 329 -38.75 -8.76 4.85
CA ALA A 329 -39.87 -7.80 4.91
C ALA A 329 -40.99 -7.98 3.86
N ARG A 330 -41.29 -9.21 3.43
CA ARG A 330 -42.51 -9.51 2.65
C ARG A 330 -43.29 -10.72 3.15
N ASP A 331 -43.67 -10.71 4.42
CA ASP A 331 -44.86 -11.38 4.96
C ASP A 331 -45.49 -10.34 5.91
N SER A 332 -46.73 -9.85 5.82
CA SER A 332 -48.00 -10.46 5.41
C SER A 332 -49.04 -9.33 5.27
N GLN A 333 -49.71 -9.23 4.11
CA GLN A 333 -51.00 -8.54 4.00
C GLN A 333 -52.04 -9.62 3.72
N PRO A 334 -52.86 -10.02 4.71
CA PRO A 334 -54.03 -10.83 4.44
C PRO A 334 -55.11 -9.94 3.81
N TRP A 335 -55.63 -10.43 2.69
CA TRP A 335 -56.87 -10.02 2.03
C TRP A 335 -58.06 -10.05 3.00
#